data_AF-A0A2A4T1E6-F1
#
_entry.id   AF-A0A2A4T1E6-F1
#
_cell.length_a   1.000
_cell.length_b   1.000
_cell.length_c   1.000
_cell.angle_alpha   90.00
_cell.angle_beta   90.00
_cell.angle_gamma   90.00
#
_symmetry.space_group_name_H-M   'P 1'
#
loop_
_entity.id
_entity.type
_entity.pdbx_description
1 polymer ?
#
loop_
_entity_poly.entity_id
_entity_poly.type
_entity_poly.pdbx_seq_one_letter_code
_entity_poly.pdbx_strand_id
1 'polypeptide(L)' 'MSKIQVKNPIVELDGDEMTRIIWDFIKNKLILPYLDVDLKYYDLSVQK' A
#
# COMPACT_ATOMS: atom_id res chain seq x y z
N MET A 1 -15.70 -12.97 5.29
CA MET A 1 -14.45 -13.73 5.11
C MET A 1 -13.41 -13.14 6.04
N SER A 2 -12.59 -13.97 6.69
CA SER A 2 -11.39 -13.48 7.38
C SER A 2 -10.36 -13.03 6.36
N LYS A 3 -9.65 -11.93 6.63
CA LYS A 3 -8.52 -11.50 5.80
C LYS A 3 -7.39 -12.53 5.84
N ILE A 4 -6.63 -12.64 4.77
CA ILE A 4 -5.46 -13.52 4.69
C ILE A 4 -4.32 -12.87 5.47
N GLN A 5 -3.77 -13.60 6.43
CA GLN A 5 -2.68 -13.13 7.28
C GLN A 5 -1.34 -13.19 6.53
N VAL A 6 -0.65 -12.06 6.43
CA VAL A 6 0.69 -11.99 5.83
C VAL A 6 1.74 -12.08 6.95
N LYS A 7 2.60 -13.10 6.90
CA LYS A 7 3.53 -13.44 7.99
C LYS A 7 4.60 -12.37 8.24
N ASN A 8 5.08 -11.71 7.18
CA ASN A 8 6.19 -10.77 7.25
C ASN A 8 5.74 -9.39 6.75
N PRO A 9 6.31 -8.30 7.28
CA PRO A 9 6.01 -6.96 6.82
C PRO A 9 6.47 -6.74 5.38
N ILE A 10 5.74 -5.91 4.64
CA ILE A 10 6.10 -5.45 3.28
C ILE A 10 6.45 -3.96 3.35
N VAL A 11 7.47 -3.56 2.61
CA VAL A 11 7.82 -2.14 2.47
C VAL A 11 6.98 -1.54 1.34
N GLU A 12 6.26 -0.47 1.64
CA GLU A 12 5.52 0.34 0.69
C GLU A 12 6.31 1.62 0.39
N LEU A 13 6.64 1.83 -0.88
CA LEU A 13 7.33 3.02 -1.36
C LEU A 13 6.34 3.83 -2.21
N ASP A 14 5.90 4.98 -1.69
CA ASP A 14 4.92 5.83 -2.34
C ASP A 14 5.58 6.75 -3.37
N GLY A 15 4.86 7.04 -4.46
CA GLY A 15 5.35 7.80 -5.60
C GLY A 15 4.66 9.15 -5.76
N ASP A 16 4.68 9.68 -6.99
CA ASP A 16 4.20 11.01 -7.33
C ASP A 16 3.00 11.01 -8.30
N GLU A 17 2.38 12.18 -8.46
CA GLU A 17 1.38 12.48 -9.50
C GLU A 17 0.22 11.46 -9.58
N MET A 18 -0.05 10.92 -10.77
CA MET A 18 -1.15 10.00 -11.03
C MET A 18 -0.90 8.61 -10.46
N THR A 19 0.35 8.18 -10.32
CA THR A 19 0.66 6.84 -9.81
C THR A 19 0.37 6.74 -8.32
N ARG A 20 0.58 7.81 -7.54
CA ARG A 20 0.15 7.89 -6.13
C ARG A 20 -1.35 7.67 -5.96
N ILE A 21 -2.17 8.32 -6.78
CA ILE A 21 -3.64 8.19 -6.74
C ILE A 21 -4.09 6.77 -7.11
N ILE A 22 -3.53 6.21 -8.18
CA ILE A 22 -3.83 4.84 -8.62
C ILE A 22 -3.40 3.83 -7.55
N TRP A 23 -2.23 4.04 -6.94
CA TRP A 23 -1.69 3.17 -5.90
C TRP A 23 -2.60 3.13 -4.66
N ASP A 24 -3.09 4.30 -4.21
CA ASP A 24 -4.07 4.37 -3.13
C ASP A 24 -5.39 3.66 -3.47
N PHE A 25 -5.84 3.73 -4.72
CA PHE A 25 -7.02 2.98 -5.16
C PHE A 25 -6.79 1.47 -5.09
N ILE A 26 -5.66 0.98 -5.62
CA ILE A 26 -5.29 -0.45 -5.60
C ILE A 26 -5.22 -0.94 -4.15
N LYS A 27 -4.52 -0.21 -3.29
CA LYS A 27 -4.34 -0.58 -1.88
C LYS A 27 -5.69 -0.70 -1.16
N ASN A 28 -6.55 0.31 -1.29
CA ASN A 28 -7.82 0.37 -0.57
C ASN A 28 -8.90 -0.56 -1.13
N LYS A 29 -8.91 -0.82 -2.44
CA LYS A 29 -9.96 -1.62 -3.08
C LYS A 29 -9.57 -3.06 -3.32
N LEU A 30 -8.30 -3.33 -3.58
CA LEU A 30 -7.82 -4.63 -4.06
C LEU A 30 -6.90 -5.36 -3.08
N ILE A 31 -6.33 -4.67 -2.08
CA ILE A 31 -5.38 -5.27 -1.13
C ILE A 31 -5.97 -5.34 0.28
N LEU A 32 -6.17 -4.20 0.94
CA LEU A 32 -6.57 -4.12 2.36
C LEU A 32 -7.92 -4.76 2.72
N PRO A 33 -8.91 -4.91 1.80
CA PRO A 33 -10.11 -5.68 2.08
C PRO A 33 -9.86 -7.18 2.24
N TYR A 34 -8.76 -7.70 1.66
CA TYR A 34 -8.50 -9.14 1.54
C TYR A 34 -7.27 -9.59 2.33
N LEU A 35 -6.28 -8.72 2.53
CA LEU A 35 -5.04 -9.02 3.26
C LEU A 35 -4.97 -8.27 4.59
N ASP A 36 -4.52 -8.97 5.62
CA ASP A 36 -4.03 -8.40 6.87
C ASP A 36 -2.50 -8.42 6.82
N VAL A 37 -1.91 -7.24 6.58
CA VAL A 37 -0.49 -7.08 6.25
C VAL A 37 0.06 -5.85 6.96
N ASP A 38 1.24 -6.01 7.55
CA ASP A 38 2.03 -4.90 8.09
C ASP A 38 2.77 -4.19 6.95
N LEU A 39 2.37 -2.95 6.64
CA LEU A 39 2.98 -2.12 5.60
C LEU A 39 3.90 -1.08 6.24
N LYS A 40 5.20 -1.20 5.96
CA LYS A 40 6.21 -0.21 6.32
C LYS A 40 6.25 0.87 5.25
N TYR A 41 5.56 1.98 5.50
CA TYR A 41 5.40 3.08 4.55
C TYR A 41 6.60 4.02 4.50
N TYR A 42 7.03 4.36 3.29
CA TYR A 42 8.02 5.40 3.01
C TYR A 42 7.55 6.23 1.82
N ASP A 43 7.45 7.55 2.00
CA ASP A 43 7.14 8.48 0.93
C ASP A 43 8.41 8.83 0.15
N LEU A 44 8.47 8.48 -1.14
CA LEU A 44 9.58 8.81 -2.04
C LEU A 44 9.22 9.94 -3.01
N SER A 45 8.13 10.68 -2.75
CA SER A 45 7.74 11.84 -3.54
C SER A 45 8.87 12.85 -3.65
N VAL A 46 9.02 13.44 -4.84
CA VAL A 46 9.96 14.54 -5.05
C VAL A 46 9.47 15.76 -4.28
N GLN A 47 10.09 16.02 -3.13
CA GLN A 47 9.85 17.22 -2.34
C GLN A 47 10.62 18.41 -2.92
N LYS A 48 9.98 19.58 -2.93
CA LYS A 48 10.52 20.81 -3.51
C LYS A 48 10.82 21.85 -2.44
#